data_AF-A0A7C5I5V6-F1
#
_entry.id   AF-A0A7C5I5V6-F1
#
_cell.length_a   1.000
_cell.length_b   1.000
_cell.length_c   1.000
_cell.angle_alpha   90.00
_cell.angle_beta   90.00
_cell.angle_gamma   90.00
#
_symmetry.space_group_name_H-M   'P 1'
#
loop_
_entity.id
_entity.type
_entity.pdbx_description
1 polymer ?
#
loop_
_entity_poly.entity_id
_entity_poly.type
_entity_poly.pdbx_seq_one_letter_code
_entity_poly.pdbx_strand_id
1 'polypeptide(L)'
;AEIARRGCILVCGGRSGVMEAACKGAKREGGITVGILPFSKSEANPYIDIAIESGLGHFRNYVIVNSADAVIGICGRWGTLNEISASIILGKPTILIKGSGGVIDEIIRNGLLKGVEGDYHVAENAKDALDIAFRFIKDSYEFRD
;
A
#
# COMPACT_ATOMS: atom_id res chain seq x y z
N ALA A 1 -10.57 7.41 -3.35
CA ALA A 1 -11.13 8.74 -3.10
C ALA A 1 -10.47 9.33 -1.86
N GLU A 2 -10.59 8.68 -0.70
CA GLU A 2 -10.03 9.15 0.58
C GLU A 2 -8.56 9.57 0.52
N ILE A 3 -7.68 8.83 -0.17
CA ILE A 3 -6.27 9.20 -0.33
C ILE A 3 -6.11 10.59 -0.95
N ALA A 4 -6.78 10.81 -2.09
CA ALA A 4 -6.74 12.08 -2.80
C ALA A 4 -7.41 13.22 -2.01
N ARG A 5 -8.53 12.94 -1.32
CA ARG A 5 -9.23 13.93 -0.47
C ARG A 5 -8.38 14.45 0.67
N ARG A 6 -7.41 13.68 1.13
CA ARG A 6 -6.46 14.07 2.18
C ARG A 6 -5.16 14.65 1.63
N GLY A 7 -5.09 14.94 0.33
CA GLY A 7 -3.91 15.52 -0.31
C GLY A 7 -2.74 14.54 -0.47
N CYS A 8 -2.97 13.24 -0.29
CA CYS A 8 -1.93 12.23 -0.43
C CYS A 8 -1.75 11.76 -1.87
N ILE A 9 -0.56 11.24 -2.18
CA ILE A 9 -0.25 10.54 -3.42
C ILE A 9 -0.51 9.03 -3.21
N LEU A 10 -1.16 8.37 -4.17
CA LEU A 10 -1.30 6.92 -4.16
C LEU A 10 -0.12 6.27 -4.89
N VAL A 11 0.73 5.54 -4.16
CA VAL A 11 1.78 4.69 -4.75
C VAL A 11 1.31 3.23 -4.73
N CYS A 12 1.42 2.50 -5.85
CA CYS A 12 1.03 1.10 -5.89
C CYS A 12 1.77 0.26 -6.96
N GLY A 13 1.38 -1.02 -7.03
CA GLY A 13 1.92 -1.97 -7.98
C GLY A 13 1.54 -1.71 -9.45
N GLY A 14 0.64 -0.77 -9.73
CA GLY A 14 0.35 -0.24 -11.07
C GLY A 14 -0.47 -1.13 -11.99
N ARG A 15 -0.66 -2.43 -11.72
CA ARG A 15 -1.45 -3.35 -12.58
C ARG A 15 -2.96 -3.26 -12.27
N SER A 16 -3.75 -4.14 -12.90
CA SER A 16 -5.21 -4.23 -12.73
C SER A 16 -5.67 -4.72 -11.34
N GLY A 17 -6.99 -4.80 -11.13
CA GLY A 17 -7.59 -5.34 -9.91
C GLY A 17 -7.71 -4.30 -8.79
N VAL A 18 -7.30 -4.65 -7.57
CA VAL A 18 -7.42 -3.75 -6.39
C VAL A 18 -6.69 -2.43 -6.62
N MET A 19 -5.49 -2.49 -7.21
CA MET A 19 -4.68 -1.31 -7.52
C MET A 19 -5.39 -0.38 -8.50
N GLU A 20 -5.98 -0.92 -9.56
CA GLU A 20 -6.78 -0.17 -10.53
C GLU A 20 -8.00 0.47 -9.89
N ALA A 21 -8.72 -0.25 -9.02
CA ALA A 21 -9.87 0.30 -8.29
C ALA A 21 -9.46 1.44 -7.35
N ALA A 22 -8.33 1.30 -6.64
CA ALA A 22 -7.77 2.34 -5.78
C ALA A 22 -7.36 3.58 -6.60
N CYS A 23 -6.66 3.38 -7.73
CA CYS A 23 -6.26 4.46 -8.63
C CYS A 23 -7.46 5.19 -9.21
N LYS A 24 -8.46 4.45 -9.73
CA LYS A 24 -9.73 5.04 -10.20
C LYS A 24 -10.40 5.89 -9.12
N GLY A 25 -10.41 5.38 -7.88
CA GLY A 25 -10.92 6.11 -6.75
C GLY A 25 -10.14 7.40 -6.44
N ALA A 26 -8.82 7.39 -6.56
CA ALA A 26 -7.99 8.59 -6.37
C ALA A 26 -8.20 9.61 -7.50
N LYS A 27 -8.23 9.14 -8.76
CA LYS A 27 -8.43 9.98 -9.95
C LYS A 27 -9.77 10.72 -9.95
N ARG A 28 -10.84 10.11 -9.45
CA ARG A 28 -12.17 10.75 -9.31
C ARG A 28 -12.15 12.04 -8.47
N GLU A 29 -11.15 12.18 -7.60
CA GLU A 29 -10.98 13.34 -6.72
C GLU A 29 -9.76 14.17 -7.13
N GLY A 30 -9.25 14.01 -8.36
CA GLY A 30 -8.11 14.76 -8.87
C GLY A 30 -6.74 14.36 -8.28
N GLY A 31 -6.64 13.23 -7.57
CA GLY A 31 -5.39 12.78 -6.97
C GLY A 31 -4.34 12.30 -7.97
N ILE A 32 -3.09 12.24 -7.50
CA ILE A 32 -1.93 11.72 -8.24
C ILE A 32 -1.74 10.23 -7.93
N THR A 33 -1.53 9.43 -8.96
CA THR A 33 -1.27 7.99 -8.85
C THR A 33 0.08 7.61 -9.46
N VAL A 34 0.87 6.87 -8.71
CA VAL A 34 2.20 6.38 -9.11
C VAL A 34 2.18 4.85 -9.15
N GLY A 35 2.57 4.28 -10.28
CA GLY A 35 2.69 2.83 -10.47
C GLY A 35 4.14 2.44 -10.72
N ILE A 36 4.70 1.55 -9.89
CA ILE A 36 6.13 1.17 -10.01
C ILE A 36 6.32 -0.14 -10.78
N LEU A 37 5.88 -0.30 -12.02
CA LEU A 37 5.77 -1.57 -12.75
C LEU A 37 7.03 -2.47 -12.75
N PRO A 38 6.86 -3.81 -12.84
CA PRO A 38 7.98 -4.74 -12.71
C PRO A 38 8.88 -4.79 -13.96
N PHE A 39 8.31 -4.70 -15.17
CA PHE A 39 9.09 -4.83 -16.41
C PHE A 39 8.73 -3.84 -17.51
N SER A 40 7.49 -3.38 -17.62
CA SER A 40 7.10 -2.43 -18.67
C SER A 40 6.05 -1.43 -18.19
N LYS A 41 6.17 -0.17 -18.62
CA LYS A 41 5.12 0.85 -18.42
C LYS A 41 3.79 0.48 -19.09
N SER A 42 3.80 -0.37 -20.12
CA SER A 42 2.58 -0.83 -20.79
C SER A 42 1.68 -1.70 -19.90
N GLU A 43 2.20 -2.18 -18.78
CA GLU A 43 1.46 -2.93 -17.77
C GLU A 43 0.64 -2.03 -16.82
N ALA A 44 0.83 -0.72 -16.90
CA ALA A 44 0.11 0.25 -16.08
C ALA A 44 -1.39 0.22 -16.38
N ASN A 45 -2.21 0.22 -15.34
CA ASN A 45 -3.64 0.40 -15.49
C ASN A 45 -3.96 1.84 -15.97
N PRO A 46 -5.14 2.07 -16.58
CA PRO A 46 -5.47 3.35 -17.21
C PRO A 46 -5.56 4.56 -16.27
N TYR A 47 -5.50 4.35 -14.96
CA TYR A 47 -5.63 5.40 -13.95
C TYR A 47 -4.29 5.75 -13.29
N ILE A 48 -3.15 5.31 -13.83
CA ILE A 48 -1.80 5.69 -13.40
C ILE A 48 -1.36 6.98 -14.10
N ASP A 49 -0.97 8.00 -13.34
CA ASP A 49 -0.38 9.23 -13.88
C ASP A 49 1.11 9.07 -14.18
N ILE A 50 1.83 8.45 -13.25
CA ILE A 50 3.28 8.28 -13.32
C ILE A 50 3.62 6.80 -13.29
N ALA A 51 4.01 6.25 -14.44
CA ALA A 51 4.47 4.88 -14.58
C ALA A 51 6.01 4.81 -14.51
N ILE A 52 6.52 4.14 -13.48
CA ILE A 52 7.94 3.85 -13.29
C ILE A 52 8.19 2.40 -13.69
N GLU A 53 9.06 2.16 -14.66
CA GLU A 53 9.49 0.82 -15.04
C GLU A 53 10.73 0.46 -14.22
N SER A 54 10.60 -0.51 -13.32
CA SER A 54 11.67 -0.83 -12.37
C SER A 54 12.72 -1.80 -12.91
N GLY A 55 12.34 -2.73 -13.78
CA GLY A 55 13.20 -3.84 -14.20
C GLY A 55 13.50 -4.87 -13.09
N LEU A 56 12.82 -4.78 -11.95
CA LEU A 56 13.14 -5.56 -10.75
C LEU A 56 12.25 -6.79 -10.54
N GLY A 57 11.28 -7.05 -11.43
CA GLY A 57 10.35 -8.16 -11.26
C GLY A 57 9.61 -8.09 -9.92
N HIS A 58 9.72 -9.13 -9.08
CA HIS A 58 9.10 -9.17 -7.75
C HIS A 58 9.82 -8.33 -6.70
N PHE A 59 11.14 -8.08 -6.85
CA PHE A 59 11.89 -7.25 -5.90
C PHE A 59 11.39 -5.81 -5.84
N ARG A 60 10.71 -5.38 -6.91
CA ARG A 60 10.01 -4.09 -6.99
C ARG A 60 9.08 -3.83 -5.80
N ASN A 61 8.48 -4.86 -5.21
CA ASN A 61 7.57 -4.70 -4.08
C ASN A 61 8.22 -3.92 -2.92
N TYR A 62 9.52 -4.14 -2.66
CA TYR A 62 10.27 -3.37 -1.67
C TYR A 62 10.40 -1.90 -2.04
N VAL A 63 10.52 -1.57 -3.34
CA VAL A 63 10.54 -0.18 -3.80
C VAL A 63 9.19 0.49 -3.54
N ILE A 64 8.07 -0.20 -3.82
CA ILE A 64 6.72 0.32 -3.51
C ILE A 64 6.60 0.66 -2.02
N VAL A 65 6.95 -0.30 -1.17
CA VAL A 65 6.84 -0.16 0.28
C VAL A 65 7.77 0.94 0.80
N ASN A 66 9.01 0.98 0.33
CA ASN A 66 9.99 1.95 0.79
C ASN A 66 9.62 3.39 0.39
N SER A 67 9.00 3.56 -0.78
CA SER A 67 8.48 4.85 -1.28
C SER A 67 7.23 5.35 -0.56
N ALA A 68 6.62 4.57 0.35
CA ALA A 68 5.40 4.95 1.04
C ALA A 68 5.66 5.44 2.48
N ASP A 69 4.89 6.41 2.95
CA ASP A 69 4.87 6.85 4.35
C ASP A 69 4.07 5.89 5.25
N ALA A 70 3.04 5.25 4.69
CA ALA A 70 2.26 4.18 5.31
C ALA A 70 1.78 3.18 4.25
N VAL A 71 1.55 1.93 4.64
CA VAL A 71 1.12 0.84 3.75
C VAL A 71 -0.28 0.38 4.13
N ILE A 72 -1.18 0.32 3.15
CA ILE A 72 -2.55 -0.16 3.34
C ILE A 72 -2.74 -1.47 2.58
N GLY A 73 -2.95 -2.56 3.32
CA GLY A 73 -3.25 -3.89 2.80
C GLY A 73 -4.74 -4.10 2.56
N ILE A 74 -5.09 -4.52 1.34
CA ILE A 74 -6.47 -4.81 0.92
C ILE A 74 -6.50 -6.09 0.09
N CYS A 75 -7.31 -7.07 0.48
CA CYS A 75 -7.47 -8.35 -0.21
C CYS A 75 -6.13 -9.08 -0.42
N GLY A 76 -5.84 -9.53 -1.65
CA GLY A 76 -4.49 -9.90 -2.06
C GLY A 76 -4.14 -11.38 -1.96
N ARG A 77 -2.92 -11.67 -2.40
CA ARG A 77 -2.31 -13.01 -2.50
C ARG A 77 -0.86 -12.94 -1.99
N TRP A 78 0.01 -13.87 -2.40
CA TRP A 78 1.42 -13.92 -2.02
C TRP A 78 2.20 -12.62 -2.22
N GLY A 79 1.95 -11.87 -3.30
CA GLY A 79 2.59 -10.57 -3.53
C GLY A 79 2.24 -9.56 -2.43
N THR A 80 0.97 -9.51 -2.03
CA THR A 80 0.50 -8.66 -0.93
C THR A 80 1.10 -9.09 0.40
N LEU A 81 1.19 -10.40 0.67
CA LEU A 81 1.86 -10.89 1.88
C LEU A 81 3.33 -10.46 1.95
N ASN A 82 4.02 -10.50 0.81
CA ASN A 82 5.39 -10.02 0.70
C ASN A 82 5.50 -8.51 0.98
N GLU A 83 4.58 -7.69 0.47
CA GLU A 83 4.53 -6.25 0.75
C GLU A 83 4.24 -5.95 2.23
N ILE A 84 3.34 -6.71 2.88
CA ILE A 84 3.06 -6.58 4.31
C ILE A 84 4.27 -6.97 5.16
N SER A 85 4.97 -8.05 4.80
CA SER A 85 6.21 -8.42 5.48
C SER A 85 7.29 -7.34 5.31
N ALA A 86 7.46 -6.81 4.10
CA ALA A 86 8.43 -5.76 3.83
C ALA A 86 8.10 -4.46 4.58
N SER A 87 6.82 -4.09 4.70
CA SER A 87 6.41 -2.87 5.41
C SER A 87 6.71 -2.93 6.89
N ILE A 88 6.51 -4.09 7.52
CA ILE A 88 6.87 -4.33 8.92
C ILE A 88 8.40 -4.27 9.09
N ILE A 89 9.17 -4.93 8.22
CA ILE A 89 10.65 -4.91 8.26
C ILE A 89 11.20 -3.48 8.12
N LEU A 90 10.60 -2.67 7.25
CA LEU A 90 11.01 -1.28 7.01
C LEU A 90 10.45 -0.29 8.03
N GLY A 91 9.71 -0.77 9.05
CA GLY A 91 9.13 0.07 10.09
C GLY A 91 8.07 1.04 9.57
N LYS A 92 7.39 0.70 8.48
CA LYS A 92 6.29 1.49 7.92
C LYS A 92 5.00 1.16 8.67
N PRO A 93 4.21 2.17 9.09
CA PRO A 93 2.86 1.94 9.59
C PRO A 93 2.06 1.08 8.61
N THR A 94 1.64 -0.10 9.06
CA THR A 94 1.01 -1.11 8.20
C THR A 94 -0.44 -1.31 8.60
N ILE A 95 -1.39 -0.96 7.74
CA ILE A 95 -2.82 -0.98 8.07
C ILE A 95 -3.53 -2.03 7.21
N LEU A 96 -4.17 -3.00 7.86
CA LEU A 96 -4.86 -4.11 7.21
C LEU A 96 -6.37 -3.89 7.24
N ILE A 97 -7.02 -3.78 6.08
CA ILE A 97 -8.48 -3.60 6.02
C ILE A 97 -9.16 -4.95 6.17
N LYS A 98 -9.82 -5.18 7.30
CA LYS A 98 -10.54 -6.43 7.55
C LYS A 98 -11.80 -6.56 6.68
N GLY A 99 -12.22 -7.78 6.41
CA GLY A 99 -13.35 -8.06 5.53
C GLY A 99 -13.08 -7.77 4.05
N SER A 100 -11.82 -7.49 3.68
CA SER A 100 -11.41 -7.26 2.30
C SER A 100 -11.11 -8.56 1.53
N GLY A 101 -11.14 -9.71 2.21
CA GLY A 101 -10.84 -11.03 1.66
C GLY A 101 -9.35 -11.31 1.52
N GLY A 102 -9.03 -12.37 0.78
CA GLY A 102 -7.65 -12.73 0.43
C GLY A 102 -6.73 -12.94 1.64
N VAL A 103 -5.43 -12.70 1.42
CA VAL A 103 -4.42 -12.93 2.46
C VAL A 103 -4.58 -12.02 3.67
N ILE A 104 -5.18 -10.83 3.50
CA ILE A 104 -5.39 -9.89 4.61
C ILE A 104 -6.35 -10.47 5.65
N ASP A 105 -7.47 -11.06 5.23
CA ASP A 105 -8.39 -11.71 6.18
C ASP A 105 -7.79 -12.99 6.78
N GLU A 106 -6.95 -13.72 6.05
CA GLU A 106 -6.22 -14.86 6.62
C GLU A 106 -5.23 -14.42 7.71
N ILE A 107 -4.50 -13.32 7.51
CA ILE A 107 -3.61 -12.75 8.53
C ILE A 107 -4.39 -12.39 9.80
N ILE A 108 -5.52 -11.70 9.64
CA ILE A 108 -6.30 -11.19 10.76
C ILE A 108 -6.99 -12.33 11.52
N ARG A 109 -7.72 -13.20 10.81
CA ARG A 109 -8.52 -14.27 11.44
C ARG A 109 -7.67 -15.30 12.18
N ASN A 110 -6.53 -15.67 11.59
CA ASN A 110 -5.63 -16.64 12.20
C ASN A 110 -4.63 -15.99 13.16
N GLY A 111 -4.65 -14.66 13.28
CA GLY A 111 -3.73 -13.93 14.15
C GLY A 111 -2.27 -14.14 13.79
N LEU A 112 -1.93 -14.23 12.49
CA LEU A 112 -0.57 -14.56 12.02
C LEU A 112 0.51 -13.58 12.51
N LEU A 113 0.14 -12.33 12.77
CA LEU A 113 1.06 -11.32 13.30
C LEU A 113 1.07 -11.24 14.83
N LYS A 114 0.20 -11.98 15.54
CA LYS A 114 0.12 -11.92 17.00
C LYS A 114 1.43 -12.38 17.63
N GLY A 115 2.00 -11.54 18.48
CA GLY A 115 3.27 -11.82 19.16
C GLY A 115 4.52 -11.57 18.30
N VAL A 116 4.35 -11.04 17.09
CA VAL A 116 5.45 -10.56 16.26
C VAL A 116 5.60 -9.05 16.47
N GLU A 117 6.83 -8.60 16.70
CA GLU A 117 7.12 -7.16 16.81
C GLU A 117 6.89 -6.46 15.46
N GLY A 118 6.19 -5.33 15.49
CA GLY A 118 5.92 -4.54 14.29
C GLY A 118 4.83 -3.49 14.50
N ASP A 119 4.82 -2.46 13.65
CA ASP A 119 3.80 -1.42 13.64
C ASP A 119 2.68 -1.78 12.65
N TYR A 120 1.74 -2.61 13.11
CA TYR A 120 0.59 -3.03 12.30
C TYR A 120 -0.74 -2.80 13.01
N HIS A 121 -1.76 -2.43 12.24
CA HIS A 121 -3.08 -2.07 12.72
C HIS A 121 -4.17 -2.70 11.84
N VAL A 122 -5.35 -2.88 12.42
CA VAL A 122 -6.53 -3.37 11.69
C VAL A 122 -7.53 -2.24 11.54
N ALA A 123 -8.03 -2.05 10.32
CA ALA A 123 -9.03 -1.04 9.98
C ALA A 123 -10.34 -1.67 9.50
N GLU A 124 -11.45 -0.98 9.74
CA GLU A 124 -12.79 -1.38 9.33
C GLU A 124 -13.07 -1.14 7.85
N ASN A 125 -12.49 -0.08 7.29
CA ASN A 125 -12.73 0.38 5.92
C ASN A 125 -11.62 1.35 5.48
N ALA A 126 -11.69 1.82 4.23
CA ALA A 126 -10.68 2.71 3.66
C ALA A 126 -10.53 4.03 4.41
N LYS A 127 -11.62 4.63 4.92
CA LYS A 127 -11.55 5.92 5.63
C LYS A 127 -10.81 5.75 6.97
N ASP A 128 -11.22 4.74 7.73
CA ASP A 128 -10.61 4.35 9.00
C ASP A 128 -9.13 3.97 8.82
N ALA A 129 -8.80 3.26 7.74
CA ALA A 129 -7.42 2.91 7.44
C ALA A 129 -6.50 4.13 7.29
N LEU A 130 -7.00 5.19 6.64
CA LEU A 130 -6.25 6.44 6.55
C LEU A 130 -6.27 7.19 7.90
N ASP A 131 -7.35 7.15 8.67
CA ASP A 131 -7.37 7.79 10.00
C ASP A 131 -6.32 7.19 10.93
N ILE A 132 -6.12 5.87 10.87
CA ILE A 132 -5.04 5.19 11.57
C ILE A 132 -3.69 5.57 10.99
N ALA A 133 -3.51 5.52 9.66
CA ALA A 133 -2.24 5.85 9.02
C ALA A 133 -1.70 7.22 9.45
N PHE A 134 -2.55 8.26 9.43
CA PHE A 134 -2.16 9.62 9.83
C PHE A 134 -1.76 9.76 11.32
N ARG A 135 -2.18 8.85 12.20
CA ARG A 135 -1.74 8.85 13.61
C ARG A 135 -0.33 8.30 13.78
N PHE A 136 0.10 7.42 12.87
CA PHE A 136 1.35 6.66 12.99
C PHE A 136 2.41 7.05 11.96
N ILE A 137 2.05 7.82 10.93
CA ILE A 137 3.03 8.50 10.08
C ILE A 137 3.86 9.41 11.00
N LYS A 138 5.14 9.09 11.11
CA LYS A 138 6.14 9.92 11.79
C LYS A 138 6.72 10.88 10.75
N ASP A 139 7.04 12.10 11.15
CA ASP A 139 7.84 12.99 10.32
C ASP A 139 9.21 12.32 10.08
N SER A 140 9.35 11.71 8.91
CA SER A 140 10.47 10.86 8.53
C SER A 140 11.68 11.64 8.01
N TYR A 141 11.72 12.96 8.29
CA TYR A 141 12.78 13.88 7.85
C TYR A 141 13.70 14.38 8.96
N GLU A 142 13.69 13.79 10.15
CA GLU A 142 14.90 13.82 10.98
C GLU A 142 15.90 12.85 10.37
N PHE A 143 16.85 13.41 9.62
CA PHE A 143 18.02 12.70 9.11
C PHE A 143 18.61 11.85 10.23
N ARG A 144 18.67 10.54 9.99
CA ARG A 144 19.57 9.66 10.73
C ARG A 144 20.99 9.99 10.25
N ASP A 145 21.63 10.93 10.95
CA ASP A 145 23.08 11.13 10.90
C ASP A 145 23.83 9.91 11.48
#